data_AF-F8QKW9-F1
#
_entry.id   AF-F8QKW9-F1
#
_cell.length_a   1.000
_cell.length_b   1.000
_cell.length_c   1.000
_cell.angle_alpha   90.00
_cell.angle_beta   90.00
_cell.angle_gamma   90.00
#
_symmetry.space_group_name_H-M   'P 1'
#
loop_
_entity.id
_entity.type
_entity.pdbx_description
1 polymer ?
#
loop_
_entity_poly.entity_id
_entity_poly.type
_entity_poly.pdbx_seq_one_letter_code
_entity_poly.pdbx_strand_id
1 'polypeptide(L)'
;MELQIKAQRWILSTDLLFDINDTIYNSDKKKVYVALSYMKDGNTASWSEAKMTKYKEKNAYPAWADFMKTFTASFRMANVKGTASAALMKMKMEQGENAMLGKAASTMKP
;
A
#
# COMPACT_ATOMS: atom_id res chain seq x y z
N MET A 1 3.31 -5.10 7.34
CA MET A 1 4.32 -6.04 6.81
C MET A 1 3.83 -6.71 5.52
N GLU A 2 2.64 -7.32 5.52
CA GLU A 2 2.08 -8.05 4.38
C GLU A 2 1.96 -7.21 3.08
N LEU A 3 1.56 -5.94 3.20
CA LEU A 3 1.40 -5.03 2.05
C LEU A 3 2.73 -4.75 1.32
N GLN A 4 3.85 -4.69 2.05
CA GLN A 4 5.18 -4.43 1.47
C GLN A 4 5.71 -5.65 0.72
N ILE A 5 5.54 -6.85 1.28
CA ILE A 5 5.94 -8.10 0.61
C ILE A 5 5.12 -8.29 -0.67
N LYS A 6 3.81 -8.02 -0.62
CA LYS A 6 2.93 -8.02 -1.80
C LYS A 6 3.37 -7.00 -2.84
N ALA A 7 3.71 -5.77 -2.42
CA ALA A 7 4.22 -4.74 -3.32
C ALA A 7 5.56 -5.12 -3.96
N GLN A 8 6.52 -5.65 -3.19
CA GLN A 8 7.80 -6.12 -3.71
C GLN A 8 7.63 -7.28 -4.70
N ARG A 9 6.76 -8.24 -4.38
CA ARG A 9 6.45 -9.34 -5.30
C ARG A 9 5.84 -8.82 -6.60
N TRP A 10 4.94 -7.86 -6.50
CA TRP A 10 4.33 -7.22 -7.67
C TRP A 10 5.37 -6.49 -8.53
N ILE A 11 6.32 -5.77 -7.92
CA ILE A 11 7.43 -5.11 -8.64
C ILE A 11 8.23 -6.14 -9.46
N LEU A 12 8.70 -7.22 -8.82
CA LEU A 12 9.49 -8.26 -9.47
C LEU A 12 8.74 -8.93 -10.63
N SER A 13 7.47 -9.29 -10.42
CA SER A 13 6.65 -9.90 -11.47
C SER A 13 6.41 -8.95 -12.66
N THR A 14 6.27 -7.65 -12.39
CA THR A 14 6.02 -6.64 -13.44
C THR A 14 7.29 -6.34 -14.24
N ASP A 15 8.45 -6.26 -13.58
CA ASP A 15 9.73 -6.10 -14.27
C ASP A 15 10.02 -7.30 -15.18
N LEU A 16 9.80 -8.53 -14.69
CA LEU A 16 9.96 -9.75 -15.50
C LEU A 16 9.02 -9.77 -16.71
N LEU A 17 7.76 -9.34 -16.54
CA LEU A 17 6.80 -9.23 -17.63
C LEU A 17 7.32 -8.29 -18.73
N PHE A 18 7.89 -7.15 -18.36
CA PHE A 18 8.38 -6.17 -19.31
C PHE A 18 9.72 -6.52 -19.94
N ASP A 19 10.55 -7.27 -19.23
CA ASP A 19 11.82 -7.79 -19.76
C ASP A 19 11.57 -8.82 -20.86
N ILE A 20 10.67 -9.78 -20.63
CA ILE A 20 10.32 -10.82 -21.62
C ILE A 20 9.54 -10.26 -22.82
N ASN A 21 8.74 -9.21 -22.59
CA ASN A 21 7.84 -8.64 -23.61
C ASN A 21 8.28 -7.22 -24.02
N ASP A 22 9.58 -6.98 -24.09
CA ASP A 22 10.18 -5.67 -24.34
C ASP A 22 9.72 -5.03 -25.67
N THR A 23 9.55 -5.84 -26.72
CA THR A 23 9.05 -5.42 -28.02
C THR A 23 7.58 -4.97 -27.97
N ILE A 24 6.77 -5.60 -27.12
CA ILE A 24 5.36 -5.26 -26.93
C ILE A 24 5.24 -4.01 -26.05
N TYR A 25 5.93 -4.01 -24.91
CA TYR A 25 5.93 -2.94 -23.90
C TYR A 25 7.13 -2.00 -24.08
N ASN A 26 7.35 -1.58 -25.32
CA ASN A 26 8.47 -0.73 -25.74
C ASN A 26 8.31 0.77 -25.40
N SER A 27 7.36 1.14 -24.54
CA SER A 27 7.18 2.52 -24.09
C SER A 27 6.68 2.60 -22.66
N ASP A 28 7.07 3.68 -21.97
CA ASP A 28 6.66 3.91 -20.58
C ASP A 28 5.14 3.99 -20.41
N LYS A 29 4.44 4.59 -21.38
CA LYS A 29 2.97 4.63 -21.39
C LYS A 29 2.38 3.23 -21.34
N LYS A 30 2.87 2.29 -22.17
CA LYS A 30 2.37 0.91 -22.19
C LYS A 30 2.67 0.20 -20.87
N LYS A 31 3.90 0.34 -20.36
CA LYS A 31 4.32 -0.25 -19.08
C LYS A 31 3.43 0.23 -17.93
N VAL A 32 3.27 1.55 -17.77
CA VAL A 32 2.44 2.15 -16.72
C VAL A 32 0.98 1.72 -16.85
N TYR A 33 0.42 1.68 -18.06
CA TYR A 33 -0.96 1.28 -18.29
C TYR A 33 -1.22 -0.17 -17.83
N VAL A 34 -0.36 -1.10 -18.27
CA VAL A 34 -0.49 -2.52 -17.93
C VAL A 34 -0.27 -2.76 -16.44
N ALA A 35 0.74 -2.12 -15.86
CA ALA A 35 1.00 -2.17 -14.43
C ALA A 35 -0.23 -1.79 -13.60
N LEU A 36 -0.87 -0.66 -13.91
CA LEU A 36 -2.09 -0.22 -13.23
C LEU A 36 -3.26 -1.19 -13.45
N SER A 37 -3.36 -1.79 -14.64
CA SER A 37 -4.45 -2.72 -14.96
C SER A 37 -4.45 -3.99 -14.11
N TYR A 38 -3.32 -4.41 -13.54
CA TYR A 38 -3.25 -5.58 -12.67
C TYR A 38 -3.60 -5.28 -11.19
N MET A 39 -3.69 -4.01 -10.80
CA MET A 39 -4.00 -3.62 -9.43
C MET A 39 -5.52 -3.47 -9.24
N LYS A 40 -6.25 -4.57 -9.38
CA LYS A 40 -7.73 -4.57 -9.40
C LYS A 40 -8.38 -4.78 -8.03
N ASP A 41 -7.60 -5.31 -7.08
CA ASP A 41 -8.14 -5.80 -5.81
C ASP A 41 -7.56 -5.06 -4.60
N GLY A 42 -8.28 -5.14 -3.49
CA GLY A 42 -7.83 -4.64 -2.17
C GLY A 42 -7.46 -3.17 -2.14
N ASN A 43 -6.59 -2.80 -1.20
CA ASN A 43 -6.18 -1.40 -0.97
C ASN A 43 -5.42 -0.75 -2.14
N THR A 44 -5.03 -1.53 -3.15
CA THR A 44 -4.36 -1.03 -4.36
C THR A 44 -5.33 -0.56 -5.44
N ALA A 45 -6.58 -1.03 -5.42
CA ALA A 45 -7.58 -0.76 -6.45
C ALA A 45 -7.92 0.75 -6.56
N SER A 46 -8.27 1.39 -5.46
CA SER A 46 -8.62 2.83 -5.47
C SER A 46 -7.41 3.71 -5.84
N TRP A 47 -6.20 3.29 -5.46
CA TRP A 47 -4.98 4.01 -5.85
C TRP A 47 -4.72 3.88 -7.35
N SER A 48 -4.84 2.68 -7.91
CA SER A 48 -4.60 2.42 -9.33
C SER A 48 -5.63 3.13 -10.20
N GLU A 49 -6.91 3.12 -9.79
CA GLU A 49 -7.99 3.84 -10.44
C GLU A 49 -7.73 5.35 -10.47
N ALA A 50 -7.40 5.95 -9.32
CA ALA A 50 -7.09 7.39 -9.24
C ALA A 50 -5.90 7.78 -10.14
N LYS A 51 -4.84 6.97 -10.19
CA LYS A 51 -3.70 7.20 -11.09
C LYS A 51 -4.11 7.03 -12.55
N MET A 52 -4.85 5.98 -12.89
CA MET A 52 -5.31 5.70 -14.24
C MET A 52 -6.18 6.85 -14.77
N THR A 53 -7.13 7.33 -13.98
CA THR A 53 -7.98 8.49 -14.31
C THR A 53 -7.13 9.72 -14.60
N LYS A 54 -6.22 10.08 -13.68
CA LYS A 54 -5.33 11.24 -13.85
C LYS A 54 -4.48 11.17 -15.13
N TYR A 55 -3.91 10.00 -15.42
CA TYR A 55 -3.02 9.84 -16.59
C TYR A 55 -3.81 9.81 -17.89
N LYS A 56 -5.01 9.22 -17.90
CA LYS A 56 -5.91 9.19 -19.06
C LYS A 56 -6.43 10.59 -19.40
N GLU A 57 -6.90 11.35 -18.42
CA GLU A 57 -7.45 12.70 -18.62
C GLU A 57 -6.47 13.63 -19.35
N LYS A 58 -5.19 13.56 -19.00
CA LYS A 58 -4.14 14.40 -19.59
C LYS A 58 -3.37 13.73 -20.72
N ASN A 59 -3.68 12.47 -21.02
CA ASN A 59 -2.86 11.56 -21.84
C ASN A 59 -1.36 11.62 -21.48
N ALA A 60 -1.05 11.86 -20.21
CA ALA A 60 0.28 12.16 -19.70
C ALA A 60 0.68 11.07 -18.72
N TYR A 61 1.44 10.11 -19.23
CA TYR A 61 1.96 9.00 -18.44
C TYR A 61 3.38 9.33 -17.98
N PRO A 62 3.73 9.06 -16.71
CA PRO A 62 5.09 9.25 -16.23
C PRO A 62 6.05 8.27 -16.91
N ALA A 63 7.35 8.59 -16.85
CA ALA A 63 8.38 7.61 -17.12
C ALA A 63 8.24 6.42 -16.17
N TRP A 64 8.62 5.21 -16.60
CA TRP A 64 8.49 3.99 -15.78
C TRP A 64 9.19 4.13 -14.43
N ALA A 65 10.40 4.71 -14.42
CA ALA A 65 11.17 4.93 -13.20
C ALA A 65 10.43 5.83 -12.19
N ASP A 66 9.77 6.89 -12.65
CA ASP A 66 9.07 7.82 -11.77
C ASP A 66 7.72 7.27 -11.28
N PHE A 67 7.08 6.44 -12.10
CA PHE A 67 5.96 5.61 -11.66
C PHE A 67 6.37 4.71 -10.49
N MET A 68 7.49 3.98 -10.61
CA MET A 68 7.97 3.04 -9.59
C MET A 68 8.38 3.74 -8.29
N LYS A 69 8.99 4.93 -8.39
CA LYS A 69 9.24 5.79 -7.21
C LYS A 69 7.93 6.14 -6.50
N THR A 70 6.92 6.59 -7.24
CA THR A 70 5.62 6.98 -6.70
C THR A 70 4.88 5.79 -6.06
N PHE A 71 4.92 4.62 -6.72
CA PHE A 71 4.34 3.39 -6.21
C PHE A 71 4.99 3.00 -4.88
N THR A 72 6.31 2.87 -4.85
CA THR A 72 7.07 2.45 -3.65
C THR A 72 6.84 3.39 -2.47
N ALA A 73 6.83 4.71 -2.71
CA ALA A 73 6.53 5.70 -1.68
C ALA A 73 5.11 5.54 -1.11
N SER A 74 4.12 5.33 -1.98
CA SER A 74 2.71 5.18 -1.58
C SER A 74 2.50 3.98 -0.64
N PHE A 75 3.08 2.83 -0.98
CA PHE A 75 2.90 1.59 -0.19
C PHE A 75 3.81 1.52 1.05
N ARG A 76 4.94 2.24 1.07
CA ARG A 76 5.72 2.46 2.31
C ARG A 76 4.94 3.29 3.33
N MET A 77 4.35 4.41 2.92
CA MET A 77 3.57 5.29 3.81
C MET A 77 2.32 4.60 4.36
N ALA A 78 1.62 3.83 3.53
CA ALA A 78 0.44 3.06 3.95
C ALA A 78 0.78 2.07 5.08
N ASN A 79 1.94 1.41 5.02
CA ASN A 79 2.39 0.50 6.07
C ASN A 79 2.70 1.24 7.39
N VAL A 80 3.42 2.37 7.34
CA VAL A 80 3.74 3.15 8.56
C VAL A 80 2.47 3.61 9.27
N LYS A 81 1.49 4.12 8.53
CA LYS A 81 0.19 4.54 9.08
C LYS A 81 -0.56 3.34 9.68
N GLY A 82 -0.59 2.20 8.99
CA GLY A 82 -1.23 0.99 9.49
C GLY A 82 -0.61 0.47 10.79
N THR A 83 0.72 0.42 10.86
CA THR A 83 1.45 0.01 12.07
C THR A 83 1.20 0.97 13.24
N ALA A 84 1.24 2.28 13.00
CA ALA A 84 0.96 3.27 14.03
C ALA A 84 -0.48 3.17 14.58
N SER A 85 -1.47 3.00 13.71
CA SER A 85 -2.87 2.81 14.12
C SER A 85 -3.06 1.53 14.94
N ALA A 86 -2.44 0.42 14.54
CA ALA A 86 -2.51 -0.83 15.28
C ALA A 86 -1.88 -0.72 16.67
N ALA A 87 -0.71 -0.05 16.77
CA ALA A 87 -0.07 0.22 18.04
C ALA A 87 -0.94 1.11 18.96
N LEU A 88 -1.56 2.15 18.40
CA LEU A 88 -2.47 3.03 19.14
C LEU A 88 -3.70 2.27 19.67
N MET A 89 -4.29 1.39 18.86
CA MET A 89 -5.41 0.54 19.30
C MET A 89 -5.00 -0.36 20.45
N LYS A 90 -3.83 -1.02 20.36
CA LYS A 90 -3.31 -1.87 21.43
C LYS A 90 -3.11 -1.09 22.73
N MET A 91 -2.50 0.09 22.67
CA MET A 91 -2.30 0.94 23.86
C MET A 91 -3.63 1.35 24.52
N LYS A 92 -4.67 1.67 23.72
CA LYS A 92 -5.99 2.02 24.26
C LYS A 92 -6.68 0.84 24.96
N MET A 93 -6.53 -0.37 24.42
CA MET A 93 -7.06 -1.58 25.06
C MET A 93 -6.35 -1.87 26.39
N GLU A 94 -5.01 -1.85 26.40
CA GLU A 94 -4.20 -2.06 27.61
C GLU A 94 -4.47 -1.01 28.70
N GLN A 95 -4.64 0.27 28.31
CA GLN A 95 -5.05 1.33 29.26
C GLN A 95 -6.44 1.08 29.85
N GLY A 96 -7.39 0.62 29.03
CA GLY A 96 -8.74 0.27 29.48
C GLY A 96 -8.73 -0.91 30.45
N GLU A 97 -8.01 -1.99 30.13
CA GLU A 97 -7.86 -3.18 30.97
C GLU A 97 -7.20 -2.85 32.32
N ASN A 98 -6.09 -2.11 32.30
CA ASN A 98 -5.38 -1.69 33.51
C ASN A 98 -6.24 -0.78 34.41
N ALA A 99 -7.05 0.10 33.82
CA ALA A 99 -7.99 0.94 34.57
C ALA A 99 -9.10 0.12 35.23
N MET A 100 -9.58 -0.96 34.60
CA MET A 100 -10.58 -1.86 35.20
C MET A 100 -10.00 -2.69 36.35
N LEU A 101 -8.80 -3.24 36.18
CA LEU A 101 -8.10 -4.00 37.23
C LEU A 101 -7.79 -3.14 38.46
N GLY A 102 -7.33 -1.90 38.26
CA GLY A 102 -7.09 -0.96 39.36
C GLY A 102 -8.35 -0.64 40.18
N LYS A 103 -9.51 -0.49 39.52
CA LYS A 103 -10.80 -0.30 40.19
C LYS A 103 -11.24 -1.53 40.99
N ALA A 104 -11.13 -2.74 40.41
CA ALA A 104 -11.49 -3.98 41.07
C ALA A 104 -10.63 -4.25 42.33
N ALA A 105 -9.33 -3.93 42.25
CA ALA A 105 -8.42 -4.04 43.39
C ALA A 105 -8.74 -3.02 44.51
N SER A 106 -9.23 -1.83 44.16
CA SER A 106 -9.64 -0.82 45.16
C SER A 106 -10.96 -1.15 45.88
N THR A 107 -11.82 -1.96 45.26
CA THR A 107 -13.09 -2.42 45.84
C THR A 107 -12.96 -3.68 46.71
N MET A 108 -11.88 -4.44 46.57
CA MET A 108 -11.47 -5.50 47.50
C MET A 108 -10.58 -4.90 48.60
N LYS A 109 -11.15 -4.03 49.45
CA LYS A 109 -10.56 -3.76 50.77
C LYS A 109 -11.02 -4.89 51.73
N PRO A 110 -10.15 -5.38 52.63
CA PRO A 110 -10.53 -6.40 53.61
C PRO A 110 -11.65 -5.93 54.55
#